data_AF-A0A1V3WXG9-F1
#
_entry.id   AF-A0A1V3WXG9-F1
#
_cell.length_a   1.000
_cell.length_b   1.000
_cell.length_c   1.000
_cell.angle_alpha   90.00
_cell.angle_beta   90.00
_cell.angle_gamma   90.00
#
_symmetry.space_group_name_H-M   'P 1'
#
loop_
_entity.id
_entity.type
_entity.pdbx_description
1 polymer ?
#
loop_
_entity_poly.entity_id
_entity_poly.type
_entity_poly.pdbx_seq_one_letter_code
_entity_poly.pdbx_strand_id
1 'polypeptide(L)'
;MTNHISDDPQGILDSIASAMSTIAHNNAVLGGSCTVVIGVEHAHTIASFGWTRDDVRRYLWLNGTNDWDDVSYGNRYAPPGGHTYNRNLPKWYPRESGRRVPIVFTPDDIHLFVAGGSAGRFSAFLPGWSTATTPVLRAVEDSVVGSAGSGRDLECSDGSCRL
;
A
#
# COMPACT_ATOMS: atom_id res chain seq x y z
N MET A 1 -6.49 -4.00 12.46
CA MET A 1 -7.93 -4.22 12.21
C MET A 1 -8.37 -5.53 12.83
N THR A 2 -9.61 -5.58 13.29
CA THR A 2 -10.26 -6.78 13.85
C THR A 2 -11.46 -7.14 12.97
N ASN A 3 -11.65 -8.42 12.67
CA ASN A 3 -12.87 -8.90 12.04
C ASN A 3 -13.14 -10.34 12.50
N HIS A 4 -13.96 -10.48 13.54
CA HIS A 4 -14.36 -11.79 14.03
C HIS A 4 -15.54 -12.40 13.26
N ILE A 5 -16.19 -11.63 12.40
CA ILE A 5 -17.53 -11.95 11.87
C ILE A 5 -17.44 -12.57 10.48
N SER A 6 -16.74 -11.94 9.54
CA SER A 6 -16.74 -12.37 8.13
C SER A 6 -16.10 -13.74 7.97
N ASP A 7 -16.78 -14.67 7.31
CA ASP A 7 -16.33 -16.04 7.07
C ASP A 7 -15.95 -16.30 5.61
N ASP A 8 -15.89 -15.24 4.80
CA ASP A 8 -15.48 -15.25 3.41
C ASP A 8 -14.28 -14.30 3.14
N PRO A 9 -13.55 -14.48 2.03
CA PRO A 9 -12.40 -13.64 1.70
C PRO A 9 -12.75 -12.16 1.52
N GLN A 10 -13.89 -11.84 0.88
CA GLN A 10 -14.25 -10.45 0.56
C GLN A 10 -14.52 -9.67 1.84
N GLY A 11 -15.35 -10.20 2.75
CA GLY A 11 -15.65 -9.52 4.01
C GLY A 11 -14.41 -9.27 4.89
N ILE A 12 -13.48 -10.22 4.91
CA ILE A 12 -12.18 -10.04 5.59
C ILE A 12 -11.38 -8.93 4.91
N LEU A 13 -11.21 -9.00 3.59
CA LEU A 13 -10.39 -8.06 2.83
C LEU A 13 -11.00 -6.66 2.78
N ASP A 14 -12.32 -6.51 2.84
CA ASP A 14 -13.00 -5.23 2.95
C ASP A 14 -12.65 -4.51 4.25
N SER A 15 -12.50 -5.26 5.34
CA SER A 15 -12.05 -4.70 6.62
C SER A 15 -10.60 -4.22 6.56
N ILE A 16 -9.75 -4.92 5.80
CA ILE A 16 -8.36 -4.51 5.54
C ILE A 16 -8.34 -3.27 4.63
N ALA A 17 -9.09 -3.29 3.54
CA ALA A 17 -9.21 -2.18 2.59
C ALA A 17 -9.76 -0.92 3.27
N SER A 18 -10.72 -1.07 4.19
CA SER A 18 -11.23 0.04 5.01
C SER A 18 -10.12 0.69 5.84
N ALA A 19 -9.26 -0.10 6.49
CA ALA A 19 -8.11 0.42 7.23
C ALA A 19 -7.08 1.10 6.31
N MET A 20 -6.81 0.51 5.14
CA MET A 20 -5.97 1.10 4.09
C MET A 20 -6.53 2.41 3.54
N SER A 21 -7.85 2.59 3.57
CA SER A 21 -8.54 3.76 3.00
C SER A 21 -8.66 4.94 3.98
N THR A 22 -7.86 4.96 5.04
CA THR A 22 -7.75 6.12 5.93
C THR A 22 -6.82 7.18 5.31
N ILE A 23 -6.98 8.46 5.66
CA ILE A 23 -6.18 9.56 5.07
C ILE A 23 -4.91 9.85 5.87
N ALA A 24 -4.88 9.48 7.15
CA ALA A 24 -3.85 9.89 8.10
C ALA A 24 -2.53 9.09 7.97
N HIS A 25 -2.08 8.79 6.75
CA HIS A 25 -0.81 8.12 6.49
C HIS A 25 -0.20 8.49 5.13
N ASN A 26 1.11 8.30 4.98
CA ASN A 26 1.84 8.76 3.79
C ASN A 26 1.39 8.10 2.49
N ASN A 27 1.01 6.81 2.51
CA ASN A 27 0.53 6.14 1.30
C ASN A 27 -0.70 6.82 0.70
N ALA A 28 -1.61 7.37 1.51
CA ALA A 28 -2.80 8.06 1.02
C ALA A 28 -2.46 9.31 0.19
N VAL A 29 -1.36 10.00 0.51
CA VAL A 29 -0.99 11.29 -0.10
C VAL A 29 0.17 11.20 -1.10
N LEU A 30 1.04 10.20 -0.96
CA LEU A 30 2.29 10.07 -1.71
C LEU A 30 2.48 8.71 -2.38
N GLY A 31 1.62 7.72 -2.09
CA GLY A 31 1.81 6.36 -2.56
C GLY A 31 3.04 5.67 -1.94
N GLY A 32 3.70 4.84 -2.74
CA GLY A 32 4.82 4.01 -2.31
C GLY A 32 4.40 2.68 -1.70
N SER A 33 5.36 1.90 -1.21
CA SER A 33 5.09 0.58 -0.65
C SER A 33 4.44 0.65 0.74
N CYS A 34 3.67 -0.38 1.08
CA CYS A 34 3.08 -0.56 2.41
C CYS A 34 3.19 -2.02 2.84
N THR A 35 2.89 -2.29 4.11
CA THR A 35 2.86 -3.65 4.63
C THR A 35 1.47 -4.00 5.12
N VAL A 36 1.00 -5.18 4.73
CA VAL A 36 -0.23 -5.78 5.23
C VAL A 36 0.13 -7.12 5.87
N VAL A 37 -0.25 -7.29 7.13
CA VAL A 37 -0.10 -8.54 7.87
C VAL A 37 -1.48 -9.15 8.04
N ILE A 38 -1.72 -10.30 7.41
CA ILE A 38 -2.92 -11.09 7.57
C ILE A 38 -2.73 -12.05 8.75
N GLY A 39 -3.67 -12.02 9.69
CA GLY A 39 -3.69 -12.96 10.81
C GLY A 39 -3.88 -14.39 10.34
N VAL A 40 -3.31 -15.35 11.06
CA VAL A 40 -3.32 -16.77 10.66
C VAL A 40 -4.74 -17.30 10.41
N GLU A 41 -5.72 -16.96 11.27
CA GLU A 41 -7.12 -17.38 11.07
C GLU A 41 -7.76 -16.76 9.82
N HIS A 42 -7.51 -15.47 9.55
CA HIS A 42 -7.97 -14.82 8.31
C HIS A 42 -7.34 -15.47 7.09
N ALA A 43 -6.03 -15.74 7.13
CA ALA A 43 -5.30 -16.37 6.04
C ALA A 43 -5.83 -17.79 5.75
N HIS A 44 -6.13 -18.58 6.78
CA HIS A 44 -6.77 -19.89 6.61
C HIS A 44 -8.14 -19.80 5.96
N THR A 45 -8.96 -18.84 6.38
CA THR A 45 -10.27 -18.60 5.77
C THR A 45 -10.10 -18.21 4.30
N ILE A 46 -9.26 -17.22 3.99
CA ILE A 46 -9.00 -16.78 2.61
C ILE A 46 -8.52 -17.94 1.73
N ALA A 47 -7.56 -18.74 2.23
CA ALA A 47 -6.99 -19.86 1.50
C ALA A 47 -7.97 -21.01 1.28
N SER A 48 -8.93 -21.25 2.20
CA SER A 48 -9.92 -22.32 2.04
C SER A 48 -10.88 -22.08 0.86
N PHE A 49 -11.04 -20.83 0.44
CA PHE A 49 -11.77 -20.43 -0.78
C PHE A 49 -10.86 -20.37 -2.02
N GLY A 50 -9.61 -20.82 -1.94
CA GLY A 50 -8.69 -20.91 -3.08
C GLY A 50 -8.04 -19.60 -3.51
N TRP A 51 -8.12 -18.54 -2.72
CA TRP A 51 -7.49 -17.25 -3.04
C TRP A 51 -5.97 -17.34 -2.92
N THR A 52 -5.29 -16.83 -3.93
CA THR A 52 -3.84 -16.70 -3.94
C THR A 52 -3.40 -15.39 -3.29
N ARG A 53 -2.11 -15.30 -2.96
CA ARG A 53 -1.47 -14.04 -2.53
C ARG A 53 -1.64 -12.92 -3.56
N ASP A 54 -1.64 -13.29 -4.83
CA ASP A 54 -1.77 -12.39 -5.97
C ASP A 54 -3.18 -11.79 -6.07
N ASP A 55 -4.21 -12.62 -5.83
CA ASP A 55 -5.61 -12.20 -5.74
C ASP A 55 -5.83 -11.23 -4.59
N VAL A 56 -5.28 -11.55 -3.42
CA VAL A 56 -5.37 -10.69 -2.23
C VAL A 56 -4.75 -9.32 -2.49
N ARG A 57 -3.54 -9.27 -3.06
CA ARG A 57 -2.87 -8.00 -3.39
C ARG A 57 -3.70 -7.17 -4.37
N ARG A 58 -4.22 -7.77 -5.45
CA ARG A 58 -5.07 -7.08 -6.43
C ARG A 58 -6.36 -6.59 -5.81
N TYR A 59 -7.01 -7.40 -4.99
CA TYR A 59 -8.23 -7.00 -4.31
C TYR A 59 -7.99 -5.79 -3.40
N LEU A 60 -6.94 -5.83 -2.59
CA LEU A 60 -6.59 -4.72 -1.71
C LEU A 60 -6.17 -3.47 -2.49
N TRP A 61 -5.49 -3.61 -3.62
CA TRP A 61 -5.15 -2.49 -4.49
C TRP A 61 -6.38 -1.84 -5.14
N LEU A 62 -7.35 -2.64 -5.58
CA LEU A 62 -8.59 -2.15 -6.18
C LEU A 62 -9.52 -1.48 -5.15
N ASN A 63 -9.57 -2.00 -3.93
CA ASN A 63 -10.55 -1.57 -2.91
C ASN A 63 -9.96 -0.63 -1.85
N GLY A 64 -8.66 -0.73 -1.56
CA GLY A 64 -7.91 0.16 -0.66
C GLY A 64 -7.63 1.50 -1.34
N THR A 65 -8.65 2.34 -1.41
CA THR A 65 -8.64 3.60 -2.17
C THR A 65 -9.12 4.76 -1.30
N ASN A 66 -8.60 5.95 -1.56
CA ASN A 66 -9.11 7.20 -0.99
C ASN A 66 -9.88 8.01 -2.03
N ASP A 67 -10.76 8.90 -1.60
CA ASP A 67 -11.29 9.94 -2.47
C ASP A 67 -10.21 11.01 -2.72
N TRP A 68 -10.04 11.44 -3.97
CA TRP A 68 -9.10 12.51 -4.30
C TRP A 68 -9.41 13.82 -3.57
N ASP A 69 -10.68 14.12 -3.32
CA ASP A 69 -11.07 15.34 -2.61
C ASP A 69 -10.62 15.29 -1.14
N ASP A 70 -10.62 14.11 -0.52
CA ASP A 70 -10.06 13.94 0.83
C ASP A 70 -8.52 14.05 0.82
N VAL A 71 -7.85 13.40 -0.14
CA VAL A 71 -6.38 13.43 -0.29
C VAL A 71 -5.87 14.85 -0.57
N SER A 72 -6.59 15.60 -1.40
CA SER A 72 -6.25 16.97 -1.79
C SER A 72 -6.72 18.01 -0.78
N TYR A 73 -7.38 17.60 0.30
CA TYR A 73 -8.08 18.46 1.26
C TYR A 73 -9.03 19.45 0.57
N GLY A 74 -9.73 19.02 -0.48
CA GLY A 74 -10.63 19.87 -1.27
C GLY A 74 -9.91 21.07 -1.89
N ASN A 75 -8.64 20.92 -2.27
CA ASN A 75 -7.77 22.00 -2.73
C ASN A 75 -7.56 23.14 -1.72
N ARG A 76 -7.81 22.92 -0.42
CA ARG A 76 -7.73 23.94 0.65
C ARG A 76 -6.39 24.68 0.69
N TYR A 77 -5.30 24.01 0.34
CA TYR A 77 -3.94 24.56 0.38
C TYR A 77 -3.37 24.89 -1.01
N ALA A 78 -4.19 24.79 -2.06
CA ALA A 78 -3.79 25.20 -3.39
C ALA A 78 -3.71 26.74 -3.50
N PRO A 79 -2.90 27.28 -4.43
CA PRO A 79 -2.96 28.70 -4.77
C PRO A 79 -4.39 29.13 -5.16
N PRO A 80 -4.78 30.40 -4.95
CA PRO A 80 -6.09 30.89 -5.34
C PRO A 80 -6.42 30.58 -6.81
N GLY A 81 -7.55 29.92 -7.05
CA GLY A 81 -7.98 29.50 -8.39
C GLY A 81 -7.22 28.29 -8.97
N GLY A 82 -6.36 27.64 -8.18
CA GLY A 82 -5.59 26.47 -8.56
C GLY A 82 -6.09 25.15 -7.96
N HIS A 83 -5.34 24.08 -8.23
CA HIS A 83 -5.57 22.74 -7.71
C HIS A 83 -4.36 22.24 -6.92
N THR A 84 -4.58 21.35 -5.96
CA THR A 84 -3.52 20.66 -5.24
C THR A 84 -2.66 19.90 -6.24
N TYR A 85 -1.38 20.26 -6.33
CA TYR A 85 -0.43 19.59 -7.20
C TYR A 85 0.67 18.92 -6.37
N ASN A 86 0.71 17.60 -6.40
CA ASN A 86 1.79 16.81 -5.83
C ASN A 86 2.74 16.35 -6.95
N ARG A 87 3.98 16.86 -6.93
CA ARG A 87 5.01 16.49 -7.94
C ARG A 87 5.51 15.04 -7.79
N ASN A 88 5.33 14.45 -6.61
CA ASN A 88 5.82 13.11 -6.30
C ASN A 88 4.89 12.00 -6.81
N LEU A 89 3.64 12.35 -7.14
CA LEU A 89 2.72 11.41 -7.76
C LEU A 89 3.05 11.24 -9.25
N PRO A 90 2.95 10.02 -9.82
CA PRO A 90 3.12 9.78 -11.25
C PRO A 90 2.20 10.66 -12.11
N LYS A 91 2.61 10.93 -13.35
CA LYS A 91 1.83 11.73 -14.31
C LYS A 91 0.48 11.10 -14.67
N TRP A 92 0.42 9.76 -14.67
CA TRP A 92 -0.78 8.99 -14.99
C TRP A 92 -1.72 8.85 -13.78
N TYR A 93 -1.29 9.25 -12.58
CA TYR A 93 -2.10 9.09 -11.37
C TYR A 93 -3.31 10.03 -11.43
N PRO A 94 -4.54 9.53 -11.18
CA PRO A 94 -5.77 10.34 -11.25
C PRO A 94 -5.77 11.45 -10.20
N ARG A 95 -6.19 12.66 -10.60
CA ARG A 95 -6.19 13.88 -9.76
C ARG A 95 -7.48 14.69 -9.91
N GLU A 96 -8.55 14.02 -10.34
CA GLU A 96 -9.85 14.64 -10.55
C GLU A 96 -10.75 14.45 -9.33
N SER A 97 -11.54 15.48 -9.00
CA SER A 97 -12.54 15.43 -7.92
C SER A 97 -13.53 14.27 -8.11
N GLY A 98 -13.94 13.65 -7.00
CA GLY A 98 -14.82 12.47 -6.98
C GLY A 98 -14.20 11.17 -7.51
N ARG A 99 -12.90 11.15 -7.83
CA ARG A 99 -12.20 9.92 -8.21
C ARG A 99 -11.68 9.20 -6.98
N ARG A 100 -11.84 7.88 -6.98
CA ARG A 100 -11.16 6.98 -6.03
C ARG A 100 -9.77 6.67 -6.56
N VAL A 101 -8.77 6.84 -5.71
CA VAL A 101 -7.36 6.69 -6.04
C VAL A 101 -6.73 5.62 -5.15
N PRO A 102 -5.93 4.69 -5.70
CA PRO A 102 -5.33 3.63 -4.91
C PRO A 102 -4.22 4.19 -4.00
N ILE A 103 -4.11 3.66 -2.78
CA ILE A 103 -3.09 4.13 -1.82
C ILE A 103 -1.66 3.70 -2.17
N VAL A 104 -1.52 2.76 -3.11
CA VAL A 104 -0.23 2.34 -3.68
C VAL A 104 -0.35 2.31 -5.20
N PHE A 105 0.76 2.42 -5.93
CA PHE A 105 0.70 2.54 -7.39
C PHE A 105 0.43 1.21 -8.08
N THR A 106 0.96 0.12 -7.52
CA THR A 106 0.79 -1.22 -8.05
C THR A 106 0.43 -2.20 -6.93
N PRO A 107 -0.22 -3.34 -7.22
CA PRO A 107 -0.45 -4.37 -6.20
C PRO A 107 0.86 -4.95 -5.61
N ASP A 108 1.98 -4.83 -6.32
CA ASP A 108 3.28 -5.33 -5.86
C ASP A 108 3.90 -4.47 -4.75
N ASP A 109 3.48 -3.20 -4.67
CA ASP A 109 3.83 -2.29 -3.57
C ASP A 109 3.23 -2.73 -2.22
N ILE A 110 2.31 -3.70 -2.21
CA ILE A 110 1.74 -4.27 -0.98
C ILE A 110 2.60 -5.44 -0.50
N HIS A 111 3.42 -5.20 0.52
CA HIS A 111 4.15 -6.26 1.18
C HIS A 111 3.21 -7.07 2.08
N LEU A 112 2.82 -8.25 1.59
CA LEU A 112 1.91 -9.13 2.30
C LEU A 112 2.64 -10.16 3.16
N PHE A 113 2.27 -10.28 4.43
CA PHE A 113 2.74 -11.35 5.32
C PHE A 113 1.57 -12.07 5.96
N VAL A 114 1.79 -13.32 6.35
CA VAL A 114 0.93 -14.03 7.30
C VAL A 114 1.70 -14.17 8.60
N ALA A 115 1.16 -13.63 9.69
CA ALA A 115 1.80 -13.71 11.01
C ALA A 115 0.75 -13.61 12.12
N GLY A 116 1.13 -14.03 13.33
CA GLY A 116 0.27 -14.04 14.51
C GLY A 116 0.14 -15.42 15.12
N GLY A 117 -0.81 -15.55 16.05
CA GLY A 117 -1.13 -16.82 16.72
C GLY A 117 -2.33 -17.54 16.10
N SER A 118 -2.62 -18.74 16.61
CA SER A 118 -3.78 -19.56 16.21
C SER A 118 -5.11 -19.06 16.78
N ALA A 119 -5.09 -18.00 17.60
CA ALA A 119 -6.27 -17.42 18.21
C ALA A 119 -6.28 -15.90 18.00
N GLY A 120 -7.41 -15.38 17.55
CA GLY A 120 -7.63 -13.96 17.27
C GLY A 120 -7.72 -13.67 15.77
N ARG A 121 -8.88 -13.17 15.34
CA ARG A 121 -9.13 -12.71 13.96
C ARG A 121 -8.71 -11.25 13.79
N PHE A 122 -7.40 -11.05 13.90
CA PHE A 122 -6.74 -9.74 13.83
C PHE A 122 -5.81 -9.67 12.63
N SER A 123 -5.68 -8.50 12.05
CA SER A 123 -4.71 -8.22 10.99
C SER A 123 -4.18 -6.81 11.17
N ALA A 124 -3.13 -6.45 10.46
CA ALA A 124 -2.52 -5.13 10.55
C ALA A 124 -2.23 -4.54 9.16
N PHE A 125 -2.45 -3.25 9.05
CA PHE A 125 -1.96 -2.43 7.95
C PHE A 125 -0.92 -1.48 8.54
N LEU A 126 0.26 -1.45 7.92
CA LEU A 126 1.37 -0.59 8.30
C LEU A 126 1.72 0.26 7.07
N PRO A 127 1.43 1.56 7.09
CA PRO A 127 1.81 2.43 5.99
C PRO A 127 3.33 2.60 5.93
N GLY A 128 3.85 2.80 4.73
CA GLY A 128 5.26 3.10 4.47
C GLY A 128 5.56 4.60 4.43
N TRP A 129 6.74 4.93 3.92
CA TRP A 129 7.21 6.31 3.77
C TRP A 129 7.41 6.65 2.28
N SER A 130 6.33 7.15 1.66
CA SER A 130 6.36 7.71 0.30
C SER A 130 6.98 6.74 -0.73
N THR A 131 7.29 7.23 -1.92
CA THR A 131 8.03 6.52 -2.97
C THR A 131 9.52 6.35 -2.65
N ALA A 132 9.95 6.71 -1.43
CA ALA A 132 11.36 6.71 -1.02
C ALA A 132 11.75 5.44 -0.26
N THR A 133 10.81 4.50 -0.07
CA THR A 133 11.07 3.22 0.59
C THR A 133 10.72 2.06 -0.31
N THR A 134 11.66 1.12 -0.42
CA THR A 134 11.44 -0.20 -1.01
C THR A 134 11.52 -1.23 0.11
N PRO A 135 10.52 -2.12 0.26
CA PRO A 135 10.60 -3.18 1.24
C PRO A 135 11.73 -4.15 0.91
N VAL A 136 12.43 -4.61 1.95
CA VAL A 136 13.49 -5.61 1.84
C VAL A 136 13.15 -6.84 2.67
N LEU A 137 13.50 -8.01 2.14
CA LEU A 137 13.32 -9.31 2.82
C LEU A 137 14.60 -9.84 3.47
N ARG A 138 15.69 -9.08 3.35
CA ARG A 138 17.00 -9.38 3.92
C ARG A 138 17.55 -8.17 4.65
N ALA A 139 18.51 -8.41 5.53
CA ALA A 139 19.26 -7.33 6.15
C ALA A 139 19.90 -6.43 5.07
N VAL A 140 19.78 -5.12 5.25
CA VAL A 140 20.56 -4.14 4.49
C VAL A 140 21.85 -3.97 5.26
N GLU A 141 22.98 -4.30 4.64
CA GLU A 141 24.28 -4.00 5.23
C GLU A 141 24.58 -2.51 4.98
N ASP A 142 24.76 -1.73 6.05
CA ASP A 142 25.08 -0.29 5.97
C ASP A 142 26.48 -0.01 5.38
N SER A 143 27.22 -1.05 4.99
CA SER A 143 28.62 -0.99 4.56
C SER A 143 28.84 -0.44 3.14
N VAL A 144 27.79 -0.04 2.42
CA VAL A 144 27.91 0.54 1.06
C VAL A 144 27.30 1.94 0.98
N VAL A 145 27.65 2.83 1.90
CA VAL A 145 27.64 4.28 1.61
C VAL A 145 28.92 4.61 0.85
N GLY A 146 29.06 4.03 -0.35
CA GLY A 146 30.10 4.36 -1.30
C GLY A 146 29.89 5.77 -1.81
N SER A 147 30.93 6.60 -1.71
CA SER A 147 30.93 7.99 -2.18
C SER A 147 30.40 8.12 -3.61
N ALA A 148 29.65 9.19 -3.83
CA ALA A 148 29.06 9.61 -5.10
C ALA A 148 29.90 9.24 -6.34
N GLY A 149 29.48 8.19 -7.04
CA GLY A 149 29.85 7.90 -8.42
C GLY A 149 28.65 8.20 -9.32
N SER A 150 28.88 8.86 -10.46
CA SER A 150 27.89 9.48 -11.35
C SER A 150 27.01 8.51 -12.17
N GLY A 151 26.53 7.41 -11.59
CA GLY A 151 25.59 6.50 -12.23
C GLY A 151 24.61 5.96 -11.19
N ARG A 152 23.37 6.45 -11.19
CA ARG A 152 22.29 5.87 -10.37
C ARG A 152 21.73 4.64 -11.09
N ASP A 153 22.52 3.58 -11.18
CA ASP A 153 21.97 2.25 -11.48
C ASP A 153 21.58 1.63 -10.14
N LEU A 154 20.28 1.66 -9.86
CA LEU A 154 19.68 0.99 -8.70
C LEU A 154 19.68 -0.52 -8.97
N GLU A 155 20.67 -1.25 -8.45
CA GLU A 155 20.65 -2.71 -8.43
C GLU A 155 19.59 -3.21 -7.44
N CYS A 156 18.37 -3.42 -7.93
CA CYS A 156 17.30 -4.02 -7.15
C CYS A 156 17.42 -5.55 -7.20
N SER A 157 17.54 -6.16 -6.03
CA SER A 157 17.88 -7.58 -5.84
C SER A 157 16.87 -8.59 -6.39
N ASP A 158 15.70 -8.14 -6.80
CA ASP A 158 14.59 -8.94 -7.33
C ASP A 158 14.24 -8.59 -8.79
N GLY A 159 15.03 -7.74 -9.45
CA GLY A 159 14.76 -7.32 -10.83
C GLY A 159 13.63 -6.30 -10.99
N SER A 160 13.05 -5.79 -9.90
CA SER A 160 11.95 -4.79 -9.91
C SER A 160 12.34 -3.42 -10.51
N CYS A 161 13.63 -3.15 -10.68
CA CYS A 161 14.14 -1.87 -11.21
C CYS A 161 14.59 -1.94 -12.68
N ARG A 162 14.07 -2.88 -13.47
CA ARG A 162 14.21 -2.81 -14.94
C ARG A 162 12.96 -2.14 -15.54
N LEU A 163 13.22 -1.11 -16.36
CA LEU A 163 12.24 -0.40 -17.20
C LEU A 163 11.38 -1.34 -18.05
#